data_AF-A0A9P0JII5-F1
#
_entry.id   AF-A0A9P0JII5-F1
#
_cell.length_a   1.000
_cell.length_b   1.000
_cell.length_c   1.000
_cell.angle_alpha   90.00
_cell.angle_beta   90.00
_cell.angle_gamma   90.00
#
_symmetry.space_group_name_H-M   'P 1'
#
loop_
_entity.id
_entity.type
_entity.pdbx_description
1 polymer ?
#
loop_
_entity_poly.entity_id
_entity_poly.type
_entity_poly.pdbx_seq_one_letter_code
_entity_poly.pdbx_strand_id
1 'polypeptide(L)'
;MFTAKSGKPHTIGEKLILPAVEEVLKTVLHKPASDIIKRIPLSNNTVERRIDEMSSDIVSSLCNYLQTTHFSIQLDEHMFVLL
;
A
#
# COMPACT_ATOMS: atom_id res chain seq x y z
N MET A 1 9.12 -0.26 14.29
CA MET A 1 9.95 0.53 13.35
C MET A 1 11.38 -0.06 13.26
N PHE A 2 11.51 -1.31 12.80
CA PHE A 2 12.80 -1.99 12.63
C PHE A 2 13.09 -2.29 11.16
N THR A 3 12.06 -2.67 10.41
CA THR A 3 12.09 -2.97 8.97
C THR A 3 12.42 -1.74 8.11
N ALA A 4 11.83 -0.57 8.42
CA ALA A 4 12.10 0.68 7.70
C ALA A 4 13.55 1.18 7.83
N LYS A 5 14.20 0.96 8.98
CA LYS A 5 15.60 1.38 9.22
C LYS A 5 16.63 0.43 8.60
N SER A 6 16.25 -0.83 8.37
CA SER A 6 17.16 -1.88 7.88
C SER A 6 17.01 -2.19 6.39
N GLY A 7 16.15 -1.44 5.68
CA GLY A 7 15.91 -1.62 4.25
C GLY A 7 15.32 -2.98 3.87
N LYS A 8 14.84 -3.75 4.84
CA LYS A 8 14.27 -5.07 4.58
C LYS A 8 12.84 -4.94 4.05
N PRO A 9 12.41 -5.86 3.16
CA PRO A 9 11.02 -5.93 2.74
C PRO A 9 10.09 -5.93 3.96
N HIS A 10 9.01 -5.18 3.90
CA HIS A 10 7.99 -5.11 4.95
C HIS A 10 7.37 -6.49 5.23
N THR A 11 7.35 -7.36 4.21
CA THR A 11 6.97 -8.77 4.30
C THR A 11 7.84 -9.59 5.27
N ILE A 12 9.07 -9.17 5.55
CA ILE A 12 9.93 -9.85 6.54
C ILE A 12 9.42 -9.61 7.96
N GLY A 13 8.87 -8.43 8.24
CA GLY A 13 8.31 -8.10 9.54
C GLY A 13 7.04 -8.93 9.80
N GLU A 14 6.19 -9.07 8.79
CA GLU A 14 4.97 -9.87 8.86
C GLU A 14 5.29 -11.37 9.04
N LYS A 15 6.30 -11.89 8.32
CA LYS A 15 6.77 -13.28 8.48
C LYS A 15 7.32 -13.61 9.87
N LEU A 16 7.75 -12.61 10.64
CA LEU A 16 8.28 -12.80 11.99
C LEU A 16 7.24 -12.53 13.07
N ILE A 17 6.42 -11.49 12.89
CA ILE A 17 5.38 -11.08 13.84
C ILE A 17 4.22 -12.09 13.85
N LEU A 18 3.79 -12.58 12.69
CA LEU A 18 2.64 -13.49 12.61
C LEU A 18 2.88 -14.81 13.35
N PRO A 19 4.02 -15.53 13.18
CA PRO A 19 4.30 -16.74 13.96
C PRO A 19 4.45 -16.47 15.45
N ALA A 20 5.08 -15.36 15.84
CA ALA A 20 5.25 -15.01 17.25
C ALA A 20 3.91 -14.73 17.93
N VAL A 21 3.01 -13.99 17.26
CA VAL A 21 1.65 -13.74 17.75
C VAL A 21 0.84 -15.05 17.80
N GLU A 22 0.97 -15.91 16.80
CA GLU A 22 0.34 -17.23 16.80
C GLU A 22 0.76 -18.08 18.00
N GLU A 23 2.05 -18.10 18.30
CA GLU A 23 2.62 -18.86 19.41
C GLU A 23 2.14 -18.34 20.76
N VAL A 24 2.11 -17.01 20.96
CA VAL A 24 1.56 -16.40 22.19
C VAL A 24 0.07 -16.72 22.34
N LEU A 25 -0.71 -16.64 21.26
CA LEU A 25 -2.14 -16.94 21.31
C LEU A 25 -2.42 -18.40 21.68
N LYS A 26 -1.60 -19.33 21.18
CA LYS A 26 -1.70 -20.77 21.49
C LYS A 26 -1.23 -21.10 22.91
N THR A 27 -0.08 -20.58 23.31
CA THR A 27 0.63 -20.98 24.54
C THR A 27 0.15 -20.24 25.78
N VAL A 28 -0.12 -18.93 25.67
CA VAL A 28 -0.49 -18.08 26.81
C VAL A 28 -2.00 -17.95 26.93
N LEU A 29 -2.69 -17.76 25.80
CA LEU A 29 -4.11 -17.43 25.80
C LEU A 29 -5.01 -18.63 25.49
N HIS A 30 -4.44 -19.77 25.06
CA HIS A 30 -5.17 -20.97 24.62
C HIS A 30 -6.32 -20.66 23.65
N LYS A 31 -6.13 -19.66 22.77
CA LYS A 31 -7.14 -19.20 21.81
C LYS A 31 -6.75 -19.56 20.38
N PRO A 32 -7.74 -19.80 19.50
CA PRO A 32 -7.48 -19.95 18.08
C PRO A 32 -6.91 -18.65 17.52
N ALA A 33 -5.76 -18.76 16.86
CA ALA A 33 -5.02 -17.59 16.37
C ALA A 33 -5.58 -17.03 15.04
N SER A 34 -6.34 -17.83 14.29
CA SER A 34 -6.80 -17.52 12.93
C SER A 34 -7.56 -16.20 12.84
N ASP A 35 -8.48 -15.94 13.77
CA ASP A 35 -9.37 -14.78 13.69
C ASP A 35 -8.71 -13.50 14.19
N ILE A 36 -7.73 -13.63 15.09
CA ILE A 36 -6.99 -12.51 15.65
C ILE A 36 -5.91 -12.07 14.67
N ILE A 37 -5.18 -13.02 14.07
CA ILE A 37 -4.16 -12.74 13.05
C ILE A 37 -4.76 -12.05 11.83
N LYS A 38 -5.95 -12.48 11.37
CA LYS A 38 -6.65 -11.84 10.25
C LYS A 38 -7.06 -10.38 10.52
N ARG A 39 -7.19 -9.99 11.80
CA ARG A 39 -7.54 -8.62 12.20
C ARG A 39 -6.32 -7.72 12.34
N ILE A 40 -5.10 -8.26 12.31
CA ILE A 40 -3.89 -7.44 12.35
C ILE A 40 -3.72 -6.81 10.97
N PRO A 41 -3.84 -5.49 10.83
CA PRO A 41 -3.64 -4.83 9.55
C PRO A 41 -2.18 -5.03 9.13
N LEU A 42 -1.99 -5.69 7.99
CA LEU A 42 -0.69 -5.90 7.39
C LEU A 42 -0.21 -4.58 6.77
N SER A 43 1.10 -4.38 6.80
CA SER A 43 1.76 -3.18 6.28
C SER A 43 1.52 -3.00 4.80
N ASN A 44 1.32 -4.09 4.05
CA ASN A 44 0.99 -4.02 2.62
C ASN A 44 -0.31 -3.23 2.37
N ASN A 45 -1.36 -3.53 3.13
CA ASN A 45 -2.63 -2.80 3.05
C ASN A 45 -2.50 -1.34 3.50
N THR A 46 -1.48 -1.03 4.31
CA THR A 46 -1.24 0.34 4.80
C THR A 46 -0.40 1.15 3.81
N VAL A 47 0.59 0.52 3.16
CA VAL A 47 1.43 1.16 2.15
C VAL A 47 0.65 1.38 0.87
N GLU A 48 -0.10 0.37 0.41
CA GLU A 48 -1.02 0.47 -0.73
C GLU A 48 -2.02 1.61 -0.51
N ARG A 49 -2.73 1.61 0.63
CA ARG A 49 -3.68 2.68 0.96
C ARG A 49 -3.03 4.07 0.98
N ARG A 50 -1.81 4.20 1.51
CA ARG A 50 -1.09 5.50 1.50
C ARG A 50 -0.67 5.92 0.09
N ILE A 51 -0.31 4.98 -0.79
CA ILE A 51 0.02 5.26 -2.19
C ILE A 51 -1.24 5.73 -2.91
N ASP A 52 -2.36 5.04 -2.73
CA ASP A 52 -3.64 5.40 -3.34
C ASP A 52 -4.15 6.76 -2.86
N GLU A 53 -4.05 7.04 -1.56
CA GLU A 53 -4.37 8.33 -0.96
C GLU A 53 -3.50 9.45 -1.56
N MET A 54 -2.17 9.27 -1.61
CA MET A 54 -1.28 10.26 -2.23
C MET A 54 -1.56 10.44 -3.73
N SER A 55 -1.85 9.36 -4.45
CA SER A 55 -2.21 9.43 -5.87
C SER A 55 -3.51 10.22 -6.06
N SER A 56 -4.53 9.95 -5.24
CA SER A 56 -5.81 10.67 -5.25
C SER A 56 -5.63 12.16 -4.93
N ASP A 57 -4.79 12.49 -3.95
CA ASP A 57 -4.51 13.88 -3.56
C ASP A 57 -3.79 14.65 -4.68
N ILE A 58 -2.83 14.01 -5.34
CA ILE A 58 -2.12 14.60 -6.49
C ILE A 58 -3.10 14.82 -7.66
N VAL A 59 -3.90 13.82 -8.00
CA VAL A 59 -4.88 13.91 -9.10
C VAL A 59 -5.91 15.00 -8.82
N SER A 60 -6.46 15.05 -7.60
CA SER A 60 -7.43 16.09 -7.23
C SER A 60 -6.83 17.49 -7.27
N SER A 61 -5.61 17.66 -6.76
CA SER A 61 -4.88 18.93 -6.82
C SER A 61 -4.63 19.37 -8.26
N LEU A 62 -4.19 18.46 -9.12
CA LEU A 62 -3.96 18.74 -10.53
C LEU A 62 -5.27 19.10 -11.24
N CYS A 63 -6.34 18.35 -11.02
CA CYS A 63 -7.66 18.66 -11.58
C CYS A 63 -8.16 20.06 -11.19
N ASN A 64 -8.05 20.42 -9.91
CA ASN A 64 -8.44 21.75 -9.42
C ASN A 64 -7.59 22.86 -10.06
N TYR A 65 -6.29 22.61 -10.23
CA TYR A 65 -5.39 23.55 -10.90
C TYR A 65 -5.74 23.72 -12.38
N LEU A 66 -5.95 22.63 -13.10
CA LEU A 66 -6.30 22.64 -14.52
C LEU A 66 -7.68 23.28 -14.77
N GLN A 67 -8.65 23.13 -13.87
CA GLN A 67 -9.95 23.80 -13.99
C GLN A 67 -9.87 25.33 -13.98
N THR A 68 -8.82 25.89 -13.37
CA THR A 68 -8.68 27.34 -13.20
C THR A 68 -7.61 27.94 -14.10
N THR A 69 -6.91 27.12 -14.89
CA THR A 69 -5.78 27.55 -15.72
C THR A 69 -6.04 27.28 -17.19
N HIS A 70 -5.56 28.17 -18.07
CA HIS A 70 -5.53 27.89 -19.49
C HIS A 70 -4.28 27.06 -19.80
N PHE A 71 -4.48 25.88 -20.36
CA PHE A 71 -3.41 24.98 -20.78
C PHE A 71 -3.78 24.33 -22.12
N SER A 72 -2.81 23.68 -22.76
CA SER A 72 -3.03 22.88 -23.96
C SER A 72 -2.32 21.55 -23.78
N ILE A 73 -3.01 20.45 -24.06
CA ILE A 73 -2.44 19.10 -24.03
C ILE A 73 -2.17 18.70 -25.48
N GLN A 74 -0.93 18.31 -25.78
CA GLN A 74 -0.62 17.66 -27.04
C GLN A 74 -0.90 16.17 -26.91
N LEU A 75 -1.79 15.65 -27.77
CA LEU A 75 -1.99 14.22 -27.96
C LEU A 75 -0.99 13.74 -29.03
N ASP A 76 -0.04 12.91 -28.63
CA ASP A 76 0.84 12.21 -29.57
C ASP A 76 0.12 10.94 -30.03
N GLU A 77 -0.60 11.05 -31.14
CA GLU A 77 -1.17 9.88 -31.82
C GLU A 77 -0.09 9.26 -32.70
N HIS A 78 0.65 8.30 -32.16
CA HIS A 78 1.45 7.41 -33.01
C HIS A 78 0.49 6.56 -33.87
N MET A 79 0.25 7.03 -35.09
CA MET A 79 -0.45 6.31 -36.14
C MET A 79 0.30 5.00 -36.44
N PHE A 80 -0.25 3.88 -35.96
CA PHE A 80 0.14 2.55 -36.45
C PHE A 80 -0.25 2.46 -37.92
N VAL A 81 0.67 2.78 -38.82
CA VAL A 81 0.59 2.35 -40.22
C VAL A 81 1.19 0.95 -40.29
N LEU A 82 0.33 -0.07 -40.25
CA LEU A 82 0.69 -1.39 -40.74
C LEU A 82 0.72 -1.31 -42.28
N LEU A 83 1.94 -1.29 -42.84
CA LEU A 83 2.22 -1.65 -44.23
C LEU A 83 2.76 -3.07 -44.27
#